data_AF-A0A4U8UMG0-F1
#
_entry.id   AF-A0A4U8UMG0-F1
#
_cell.length_a   1.000
_cell.length_b   1.000
_cell.length_c   1.000
_cell.angle_alpha   90.00
_cell.angle_beta   90.00
_cell.angle_gamma   90.00
#
_symmetry.space_group_name_H-M   'P 1'
#
loop_
_entity.id
_entity.type
_entity.pdbx_description
1 polymer ?
#
loop_
_entity_poly.entity_id
_entity_poly.type
_entity_poly.pdbx_seq_one_letter_code
_entity_poly.pdbx_strand_id
1 'polypeptide(L)'
;MQRAESGIILLTREEALPSAIRPVRSRSRLTMMLPLLALLILTSAADLASAKNHYCQEKRLKNVKQLTFGQGMNAEGYFSYDDKYITFQATGAKYGTQCDQIYQLDLSKDPKDDRNIRRISTGLGSTTCSYFYGNNKDSLYAGNFHKERAIKMLDQDVNVTTYNTCPQKKCQQKFSPDDPLGKLCNHSYTWDIYNDYDIFKVNEYGNIIQQLTNDKFYNAEATFSPDAKIVFTSDRSGDLELYTMNADGTNVKQLTNTLGYDGGAFFSRDGSKIVWRASRPNTT
;
A
#
# COMPACT_ATOMS: atom_id res chain seq x y z
N MET A 1 -26.46 -1.81 -2.33
CA MET A 1 -25.10 -2.41 -2.35
C MET A 1 -24.20 -1.50 -1.53
N GLN A 2 -23.74 -1.97 -0.37
CA GLN A 2 -22.88 -1.18 0.52
C GLN A 2 -21.47 -1.21 -0.09
N ARG A 3 -21.00 -0.09 -0.68
CA ARG A 3 -19.62 0.03 -1.15
C ARG A 3 -18.73 -0.15 0.08
N ALA A 4 -17.93 -1.21 0.12
CA ALA A 4 -16.90 -1.36 1.13
C ALA A 4 -15.93 -0.18 0.99
N GLU A 5 -15.73 0.58 2.07
CA GLU A 5 -14.61 1.51 2.16
C GLU A 5 -13.32 0.67 2.04
N SER A 6 -12.48 0.97 1.05
CA SER A 6 -11.20 0.27 0.88
C SER A 6 -10.23 0.79 1.92
N GLY A 7 -10.21 0.16 3.10
CA GLY A 7 -9.30 0.49 4.19
C GLY A 7 -8.08 -0.45 4.21
N ILE A 8 -6.89 0.09 4.46
CA ILE A 8 -5.75 -0.74 4.87
C ILE A 8 -5.95 -1.12 6.32
N ILE A 9 -5.68 -2.38 6.64
CA ILE A 9 -5.94 -2.97 7.94
C ILE A 9 -4.63 -3.55 8.49
N LEU A 10 -4.30 -3.19 9.73
CA LEU A 10 -3.21 -3.71 10.53
C LEU A 10 -3.69 -4.89 11.39
N LEU A 11 -2.84 -5.90 11.53
CA LEU A 11 -2.98 -6.98 12.51
C LEU A 11 -1.82 -6.88 13.48
N THR A 12 -2.09 -6.75 14.78
CA THR A 12 -1.05 -6.81 15.82
C THR A 12 -1.14 -8.12 16.59
N ARG A 13 0.01 -8.76 16.84
CA ARG A 13 0.13 -9.86 17.80
C ARG A 13 0.35 -9.26 19.18
N GLU A 14 -0.44 -9.68 20.16
CA GLU A 14 -0.20 -9.28 21.55
C GLU A 14 1.02 -10.05 22.07
N GLU A 15 2.06 -9.34 22.53
CA GLU A 15 3.01 -9.92 23.47
C GLU A 15 2.30 -10.02 24.82
N ALA A 16 2.17 -11.24 25.34
CA ALA A 16 1.57 -11.47 26.64
C ALA A 16 2.43 -10.80 27.72
N LEU A 17 1.97 -9.66 28.26
CA LEU A 17 2.52 -9.13 29.50
C LEU A 17 2.27 -10.15 30.63
N PRO A 18 3.28 -10.50 31.45
CA PRO A 18 3.08 -11.40 32.57
C PRO A 18 2.15 -10.75 33.60
N SER A 19 1.11 -11.49 33.98
CA SER A 19 0.10 -11.06 34.94
C SER A 19 0.57 -11.24 36.39
N ALA A 20 -0.01 -10.40 37.25
CA ALA A 20 -0.14 -10.49 38.71
C ALA A 20 0.87 -9.76 39.61
N ILE A 21 0.47 -8.57 40.06
CA ILE A 21 0.73 -8.12 41.44
C ILE A 21 -0.61 -8.22 42.20
N ARG A 22 -0.65 -9.07 43.24
CA ARG A 22 -1.83 -9.27 44.10
C ARG A 22 -1.98 -8.11 45.11
N PRO A 23 -3.21 -7.65 45.43
CA PRO A 23 -3.42 -6.66 46.49
C PRO A 23 -3.44 -7.31 47.87
N VAL A 24 -2.78 -6.65 48.84
CA VAL A 24 -2.79 -6.97 50.27
C VAL A 24 -4.08 -6.45 50.91
N ARG A 25 -4.79 -7.31 51.65
CA ARG A 25 -5.98 -6.96 52.45
C ARG A 25 -5.58 -6.26 53.75
N SER A 26 -6.16 -5.09 54.00
CA SER A 26 -6.21 -4.47 55.34
C SER A 26 -7.68 -4.39 55.79
N ARG A 27 -7.95 -4.77 57.05
CA ARG A 27 -9.27 -4.73 57.70
C ARG A 27 -9.34 -3.50 58.61
N SER A 28 -10.42 -2.74 58.54
CA SER A 28 -10.94 -1.96 59.68
C SER A 28 -12.47 -1.88 59.58
N ARG A 29 -13.14 -2.06 60.74
CA ARG A 29 -14.59 -1.93 60.94
C ARG A 29 -14.88 -0.55 61.54
N LEU A 30 -15.93 0.14 61.08
CA LEU A 30 -16.86 0.86 61.96
C LEU A 30 -18.19 1.17 61.23
N THR A 31 -19.25 1.13 62.02
CA THR A 31 -20.70 1.20 61.75
C THR A 31 -21.25 2.61 61.48
N MET A 32 -22.31 2.74 60.67
CA MET A 32 -23.66 3.25 61.05
C MET A 32 -24.52 3.78 59.85
N MET A 33 -25.79 3.36 59.87
CA MET A 33 -27.05 3.61 59.11
C MET A 33 -27.26 4.76 58.07
N LEU A 34 -27.85 4.36 56.92
CA LEU A 34 -28.90 4.91 55.99
C LEU A 34 -29.11 6.45 55.81
N PRO A 35 -29.65 6.95 54.65
CA PRO A 35 -30.60 6.28 53.74
C PRO A 35 -30.35 6.39 52.21
N LEU A 36 -31.18 5.65 51.47
CA LEU A 36 -31.36 5.60 50.02
C LEU A 36 -31.27 6.97 49.32
N LEU A 37 -30.33 7.10 48.39
CA LEU A 37 -30.47 7.99 47.24
C LEU A 37 -30.32 7.12 45.98
N ALA A 38 -31.44 6.78 45.36
CA ALA A 38 -31.46 6.15 44.04
C ALA A 38 -31.01 7.21 43.02
N LEU A 39 -29.70 7.35 42.85
CA LEU A 39 -29.15 8.14 41.75
C LEU A 39 -29.35 7.32 40.48
N LEU A 40 -30.35 7.71 39.69
CA LEU A 40 -30.53 7.25 38.33
C LEU A 40 -29.27 7.62 37.55
N ILE A 41 -28.29 6.72 37.48
CA ILE A 41 -27.21 6.83 36.51
C ILE A 41 -27.89 6.58 35.16
N LEU A 42 -28.28 7.66 34.48
CA LEU A 42 -28.40 7.61 33.03
C LEU A 42 -27.01 7.27 32.52
N THR A 43 -26.73 5.98 32.36
CA THR A 43 -25.74 5.55 31.39
C THR A 43 -26.30 6.02 30.05
N SER A 44 -25.81 7.14 29.53
CA SER A 44 -26.05 7.47 28.14
C SER A 44 -25.57 6.24 27.34
N ALA A 45 -26.45 5.69 26.52
CA ALA A 45 -26.10 4.66 25.54
C ALA A 45 -25.30 5.31 24.39
N ALA A 46 -24.30 6.10 24.75
CA ALA A 46 -23.34 6.73 23.86
C ALA A 46 -21.98 6.03 24.01
N ASP A 47 -22.00 4.70 24.10
CA ASP A 47 -20.84 3.87 23.86
C ASP A 47 -21.32 2.62 23.13
N LEU A 48 -20.56 2.22 22.09
CA LEU A 48 -20.77 1.09 21.18
C LEU A 48 -21.49 1.39 19.86
N ALA A 49 -21.12 2.47 19.18
CA ALA A 49 -20.96 2.39 17.72
C ALA A 49 -19.50 2.04 17.39
N SER A 50 -19.04 0.84 17.81
CA SER A 50 -17.84 0.26 17.23
C SER A 50 -18.16 -0.02 15.77
N ALA A 51 -17.67 0.81 14.85
CA ALA A 51 -17.56 0.44 13.45
C ALA A 51 -16.93 -0.96 13.41
N LYS A 52 -17.68 -1.96 12.95
CA LYS A 52 -17.20 -3.34 12.88
C LYS A 52 -16.12 -3.41 11.81
N ASN A 53 -14.88 -3.09 12.18
CA ASN A 53 -13.67 -3.27 11.37
C ASN A 53 -13.31 -4.77 11.19
N HIS A 54 -14.30 -5.65 11.32
CA HIS A 54 -14.15 -7.07 11.38
C HIS A 54 -15.24 -7.70 10.52
N TYR A 55 -14.81 -8.29 9.41
CA TYR A 55 -15.67 -9.09 8.55
C TYR A 55 -16.29 -10.21 9.38
N CYS A 56 -17.62 -10.26 9.46
CA CYS A 56 -18.30 -11.13 10.42
C CYS A 56 -18.05 -12.64 10.21
N GLN A 57 -17.57 -13.04 9.04
CA GLN A 57 -17.19 -14.42 8.77
C GLN A 57 -15.72 -14.72 9.06
N GLU A 58 -14.87 -13.69 9.20
CA GLU A 58 -13.49 -13.86 9.63
C GLU A 58 -13.48 -14.16 11.13
N LYS A 59 -12.93 -15.30 11.54
CA LYS A 59 -12.97 -15.79 12.94
C LYS A 59 -11.59 -16.06 13.53
N ARG A 60 -10.53 -15.95 12.73
CA ARG A 60 -9.14 -16.27 13.08
C ARG A 60 -8.35 -15.03 13.46
N LEU A 61 -8.69 -13.87 12.89
CA LEU A 61 -8.03 -12.62 13.18
C LEU A 61 -8.62 -11.93 14.42
N LYS A 62 -7.74 -11.41 15.28
CA LYS A 62 -8.06 -10.58 16.44
C LYS A 62 -7.29 -9.26 16.34
N ASN A 63 -7.73 -8.24 17.10
CA ASN A 63 -7.06 -6.94 17.19
C ASN A 63 -6.85 -6.25 15.84
N VAL A 64 -7.85 -6.41 14.96
CA VAL A 64 -7.87 -5.83 13.63
C VAL A 64 -8.05 -4.31 13.74
N LYS A 65 -7.06 -3.54 13.27
CA LYS A 65 -7.08 -2.07 13.32
C LYS A 65 -7.09 -1.49 11.91
N GLN A 66 -8.08 -0.70 11.58
CA GLN A 66 -8.10 0.09 10.34
C GLN A 66 -7.08 1.24 10.43
N LEU A 67 -6.31 1.45 9.37
CA LEU A 67 -5.26 2.47 9.27
C LEU A 67 -5.61 3.64 8.35
N THR A 68 -6.54 3.48 7.43
CA THR A 68 -6.93 4.53 6.49
C THR A 68 -8.44 4.75 6.55
N PHE A 69 -8.86 6.01 6.58
CA PHE A 69 -10.25 6.43 6.77
C PHE A 69 -10.67 7.45 5.70
N GLY A 70 -11.95 7.52 5.33
CA GLY A 70 -12.49 8.53 4.41
C GLY A 70 -12.60 8.07 2.95
N GLN A 71 -13.03 8.98 2.07
CA GLN A 71 -13.38 8.67 0.68
C GLN A 71 -12.15 8.54 -0.22
N GLY A 72 -11.70 7.32 -0.45
CA GLY A 72 -10.62 6.97 -1.37
C GLY A 72 -10.49 5.46 -1.53
N MET A 73 -9.56 5.06 -2.40
CA MET A 73 -9.14 3.67 -2.56
C MET A 73 -7.70 3.54 -2.10
N ASN A 74 -7.39 2.44 -1.42
CA ASN A 74 -6.06 2.16 -0.88
C ASN A 74 -5.67 0.71 -1.22
N ALA A 75 -4.39 0.49 -1.53
CA ALA A 75 -3.83 -0.82 -1.86
C ALA A 75 -2.34 -0.90 -1.47
N GLU A 76 -1.78 -2.11 -1.54
CA GLU A 76 -0.34 -2.41 -1.44
C GLU A 76 0.38 -1.68 -0.29
N GLY A 77 0.09 -2.09 0.94
CA GLY A 77 0.75 -1.56 2.15
C GLY A 77 2.02 -2.33 2.52
N TYR A 78 3.11 -1.62 2.83
CA TYR A 78 4.40 -2.19 3.21
C TYR A 78 5.00 -1.50 4.43
N PHE A 79 5.41 -2.28 5.43
CA PHE A 79 6.05 -1.75 6.64
C PHE A 79 7.50 -1.34 6.39
N SER A 80 7.94 -0.30 7.08
CA SER A 80 9.35 -0.06 7.30
C SER A 80 9.94 -1.18 8.17
N TYR A 81 11.23 -1.43 8.05
CA TYR A 81 11.93 -2.47 8.82
C TYR A 81 11.96 -2.19 10.34
N ASP A 82 11.73 -0.94 10.75
CA ASP A 82 11.62 -0.54 12.17
C ASP A 82 10.17 -0.42 12.65
N ASP A 83 9.20 -0.85 11.86
CA ASP A 83 7.75 -0.85 12.16
C ASP A 83 7.16 0.54 12.49
N LYS A 84 7.85 1.63 12.17
CA LYS A 84 7.37 2.99 12.42
C LYS A 84 6.47 3.54 11.32
N TYR A 85 6.66 3.06 10.09
CA TYR A 85 5.96 3.59 8.93
C TYR A 85 5.33 2.47 8.12
N ILE A 86 4.26 2.81 7.41
CA ILE A 86 3.75 2.02 6.30
C ILE A 86 3.70 2.90 5.05
N THR A 87 4.24 2.42 3.94
CA THR A 87 3.97 3.01 2.61
C THR A 87 2.82 2.27 1.96
N PHE A 88 2.00 3.00 1.21
CA PHE A 88 0.86 2.42 0.53
C PHE A 88 0.46 3.22 -0.70
N GLN A 89 -0.23 2.56 -1.63
CA GLN A 89 -0.85 3.22 -2.76
C GLN A 89 -2.23 3.75 -2.38
N ALA A 90 -2.54 4.96 -2.84
CA ALA A 90 -3.89 5.48 -2.71
C ALA A 90 -4.29 6.44 -3.83
N THR A 91 -5.61 6.56 -4.02
CA THR A 91 -6.25 7.47 -4.98
C THR A 91 -7.63 7.91 -4.51
N GLY A 92 -8.14 9.02 -5.06
CA GLY A 92 -9.50 9.50 -4.83
C GLY A 92 -9.58 10.85 -4.13
N ALA A 93 -10.82 11.27 -3.83
CA ALA A 93 -11.13 12.62 -3.35
C ALA A 93 -10.36 13.02 -2.08
N LYS A 94 -10.21 12.11 -1.11
CA LYS A 94 -9.40 12.33 0.11
C LYS A 94 -7.94 12.73 -0.22
N TYR A 95 -7.40 12.15 -1.28
CA TYR A 95 -6.00 12.24 -1.65
C TYR A 95 -5.72 13.31 -2.71
N GLY A 96 -6.78 13.86 -3.33
CA GLY A 96 -6.69 14.88 -4.38
C GLY A 96 -6.08 14.36 -5.69
N THR A 97 -6.23 13.07 -5.98
CA THR A 97 -5.61 12.41 -7.14
C THR A 97 -6.62 11.50 -7.85
N GLN A 98 -6.45 11.32 -9.16
CA GLN A 98 -7.31 10.43 -9.99
C GLN A 98 -6.67 9.08 -10.28
N CYS A 99 -5.38 8.93 -9.98
CA CYS A 99 -4.59 7.73 -10.16
C CYS A 99 -3.74 7.48 -8.92
N ASP A 100 -3.19 6.28 -8.86
CA ASP A 100 -2.52 5.77 -7.67
C ASP A 100 -1.22 6.53 -7.40
N GLN A 101 -1.12 7.06 -6.18
CA GLN A 101 0.04 7.77 -5.65
C GLN A 101 0.57 7.04 -4.42
N ILE A 102 1.85 7.21 -4.09
CA ILE A 102 2.46 6.57 -2.92
C ILE A 102 2.40 7.52 -1.73
N TYR A 103 1.86 7.01 -0.63
CA TYR A 103 1.74 7.70 0.65
C TYR A 103 2.53 6.95 1.72
N GLN A 104 2.92 7.67 2.76
CA GLN A 104 3.52 7.15 3.97
C GLN A 104 2.66 7.57 5.16
N LEU A 105 2.35 6.62 6.04
CA LEU A 105 1.66 6.81 7.30
C LEU A 105 2.63 6.49 8.46
N ASP A 106 2.68 7.36 9.46
CA ASP A 106 3.44 7.14 10.70
C ASP A 106 2.55 6.40 11.72
N LEU A 107 2.98 5.20 12.07
CA LEU A 107 2.25 4.27 12.93
C LEU A 107 2.31 4.67 14.42
N SER A 108 3.18 5.61 14.79
CA SER A 108 3.25 6.15 16.16
C SER A 108 2.17 7.22 16.45
N LYS A 109 1.50 7.72 15.41
CA LYS A 109 0.48 8.77 15.48
C LYS A 109 -0.91 8.21 15.21
N ASP A 110 -1.94 9.00 15.52
CA ASP A 110 -3.33 8.60 15.25
C ASP A 110 -3.54 8.46 13.72
N PRO A 111 -3.92 7.27 13.22
CA PRO A 111 -4.21 7.08 11.79
C PRO A 111 -5.44 7.84 11.29
N LYS A 112 -6.27 8.39 12.20
CA LYS A 112 -7.40 9.26 11.85
C LYS A 112 -7.01 10.72 11.63
N ASP A 113 -5.82 11.13 12.06
CA ASP A 113 -5.32 12.49 11.76
C ASP A 113 -4.89 12.55 10.29
N ASP A 114 -5.60 13.31 9.47
CA ASP A 114 -5.30 13.44 8.04
C ASP A 114 -3.91 14.02 7.76
N ARG A 115 -3.30 14.72 8.73
CA ARG A 115 -1.93 15.24 8.62
C ARG A 115 -0.87 14.14 8.81
N ASN A 116 -1.28 12.98 9.31
CA ASN A 116 -0.41 11.83 9.55
C ASN A 116 -0.09 11.03 8.28
N ILE A 117 -0.81 11.30 7.19
CA ILE A 117 -0.56 10.68 5.89
C ILE A 117 0.11 11.71 5.00
N ARG A 118 1.29 11.37 4.48
CA ARG A 118 2.06 12.23 3.59
C ARG A 118 2.30 11.55 2.25
N ARG A 119 2.03 12.25 1.16
CA ARG A 119 2.42 11.78 -0.18
C ARG A 119 3.94 11.81 -0.32
N ILE A 120 4.54 10.70 -0.76
CA ILE A 120 5.97 10.60 -1.05
C ILE A 120 6.27 10.48 -2.54
N SER A 121 5.25 10.22 -3.37
CA SER A 121 5.35 10.34 -4.81
C SER A 121 5.09 11.77 -5.29
N THR A 122 5.34 12.02 -6.57
CA THR A 122 5.32 13.36 -7.16
C THR A 122 3.92 13.98 -7.27
N GLY A 123 2.86 13.18 -7.23
CA GLY A 123 1.49 13.60 -7.55
C GLY A 123 1.18 13.66 -9.05
N LEU A 124 2.20 13.54 -9.91
CA LEU A 124 2.04 13.44 -11.36
C LEU A 124 2.09 11.96 -11.78
N GLY A 125 1.56 11.67 -12.97
CA GLY A 125 1.56 10.31 -13.51
C GLY A 125 0.82 9.34 -12.59
N SER A 126 0.93 8.04 -12.87
CA SER A 126 0.52 6.99 -11.94
C SER A 126 1.74 6.31 -11.34
N THR A 127 1.60 5.78 -10.13
CA THR A 127 2.67 5.10 -9.39
C THR A 127 2.19 3.82 -8.73
N THR A 128 3.11 2.87 -8.50
CA THR A 128 2.79 1.56 -7.92
C THR A 128 3.93 0.96 -7.12
N CYS A 129 3.59 -0.06 -6.32
CA CYS A 129 4.54 -1.00 -5.69
C CYS A 129 5.68 -0.31 -4.94
N SER A 130 5.34 0.37 -3.84
CA SER A 130 6.37 0.94 -2.96
C SER A 130 7.06 -0.12 -2.12
N TYR A 131 8.33 0.05 -1.75
CA TYR A 131 9.00 -0.82 -0.79
C TYR A 131 10.13 -0.08 -0.07
N PHE A 132 10.37 -0.37 1.20
CA PHE A 132 11.45 0.27 1.96
C PHE A 132 12.82 -0.36 1.66
N TYR A 133 13.86 0.47 1.67
CA TYR A 133 15.23 -0.01 1.81
C TYR A 133 15.51 -0.32 3.28
N GLY A 134 16.50 -1.19 3.54
CA GLY A 134 16.88 -1.62 4.89
C GLY A 134 17.36 -0.49 5.83
N ASN A 135 17.60 0.72 5.32
CA ASN A 135 17.99 1.88 6.12
C ASN A 135 16.79 2.65 6.71
N ASN A 136 15.55 2.26 6.40
CA ASN A 136 14.29 2.93 6.80
C ASN A 136 14.15 4.40 6.39
N LYS A 137 15.09 4.92 5.59
CA LYS A 137 15.08 6.30 5.08
C LYS A 137 14.73 6.34 3.62
N ASP A 138 15.19 5.37 2.85
CA ASP A 138 14.90 5.31 1.43
C ASP A 138 13.76 4.33 1.16
N SER A 139 13.02 4.61 0.11
CA SER A 139 12.03 3.70 -0.46
C SER A 139 12.25 3.61 -1.97
N LEU A 140 11.72 2.56 -2.59
CA LEU A 140 11.51 2.51 -4.02
C LEU A 140 10.01 2.56 -4.32
N TYR A 141 9.67 3.00 -5.52
CA TYR A 141 8.37 2.80 -6.14
C TYR A 141 8.51 2.91 -7.66
N ALA A 142 7.52 2.43 -8.40
CA ALA A 142 7.48 2.57 -9.86
C ALA A 142 6.48 3.63 -10.32
N GLY A 143 6.70 4.23 -11.48
CA GLY A 143 5.71 5.11 -12.12
C GLY A 143 6.19 5.79 -13.39
N ASN A 144 5.30 6.54 -14.04
CA ASN A 144 5.53 7.16 -15.35
C ASN A 144 5.57 8.70 -15.36
N PHE A 145 5.52 9.31 -14.18
CA PHE A 145 5.54 10.77 -13.99
C PHE A 145 6.74 11.50 -14.62
N HIS A 146 7.83 10.79 -14.92
CA HIS A 146 9.03 11.36 -15.52
C HIS A 146 8.79 11.78 -16.98
N LYS A 147 7.84 11.13 -17.69
CA LYS A 147 7.41 11.56 -19.03
C LYS A 147 6.66 12.89 -18.97
N GLU A 148 5.79 13.06 -17.99
CA GLU A 148 5.01 14.28 -17.77
C GLU A 148 5.91 15.48 -17.43
N ARG A 149 6.98 15.24 -16.66
CA ARG A 149 8.01 16.24 -16.39
C ARG A 149 8.75 16.65 -17.66
N ALA A 150 9.07 15.71 -18.55
CA ALA A 150 9.71 16.01 -19.82
C ALA A 150 8.80 16.89 -20.69
N ILE A 151 7.49 16.64 -20.74
CA ILE A 151 6.54 17.48 -21.48
C ILE A 151 6.54 18.92 -20.92
N LYS A 152 6.48 19.11 -19.60
CA LYS A 152 6.57 20.45 -18.98
C LYS A 152 7.88 21.18 -19.27
N MET A 153 8.99 20.45 -19.40
CA MET A 153 10.29 21.04 -19.73
C MET A 153 10.38 21.47 -21.20
N LEU A 154 9.67 20.77 -22.10
CA LEU A 154 9.65 21.07 -23.53
C LEU A 154 8.62 22.14 -23.90
N ASP A 155 7.53 22.25 -23.13
CA ASP A 155 6.50 23.27 -23.29
C ASP A 155 6.11 23.84 -21.92
N GLN A 156 6.62 25.05 -21.64
CA GLN A 156 6.38 25.73 -20.37
C GLN A 156 4.94 26.25 -20.24
N ASP A 157 4.21 26.37 -21.35
CA ASP A 157 2.83 26.83 -21.36
C ASP A 157 1.84 25.68 -21.11
N VAL A 158 2.31 24.43 -21.14
CA VAL A 158 1.47 23.27 -20.82
C VAL A 158 1.16 23.24 -19.31
N ASN A 159 -0.14 23.29 -19.00
CA ASN A 159 -0.63 23.24 -17.63
C ASN A 159 -0.55 21.81 -17.06
N VAL A 160 0.61 21.39 -16.55
CA VAL A 160 0.79 20.07 -15.91
C VAL A 160 0.26 20.07 -14.48
N THR A 161 -0.80 19.32 -14.23
CA THR A 161 -1.45 19.15 -12.93
C THR A 161 -1.50 17.67 -12.51
N THR A 162 -1.84 17.41 -11.25
CA THR A 162 -2.04 16.06 -10.73
C THR A 162 -3.23 15.32 -11.36
N TYR A 163 -4.11 16.03 -12.07
CA TYR A 163 -5.32 15.47 -12.67
C TYR A 163 -5.11 15.09 -14.13
N ASN A 164 -4.54 15.98 -14.94
CA ASN A 164 -4.38 15.75 -16.38
C ASN A 164 -3.16 14.90 -16.76
N THR A 165 -2.35 14.51 -15.79
CA THR A 165 -1.21 13.58 -15.98
C THR A 165 -1.53 12.14 -15.60
N CYS A 166 -2.71 11.87 -15.05
CA CYS A 166 -3.12 10.52 -14.74
C CYS A 166 -3.44 9.75 -16.02
N PRO A 167 -2.79 8.60 -16.28
CA PRO A 167 -3.14 7.78 -17.42
C PRO A 167 -4.57 7.25 -17.28
N GLN A 168 -5.25 7.08 -18.40
CA GLN A 168 -6.60 6.51 -18.43
C GLN A 168 -6.55 5.02 -18.09
N LYS A 169 -7.29 4.59 -17.05
CA LYS A 169 -7.38 3.17 -16.72
C LYS A 169 -8.14 2.41 -17.80
N LYS A 170 -7.74 1.17 -18.11
CA LYS A 170 -8.43 0.38 -19.16
C LYS A 170 -9.91 0.19 -18.81
N CYS A 171 -10.21 -0.13 -17.56
CA CYS A 171 -11.57 -0.34 -17.10
C CYS A 171 -12.44 0.92 -16.97
N GLN A 172 -11.90 2.11 -17.25
CA GLN A 172 -12.69 3.34 -17.36
C GLN A 172 -13.18 3.58 -18.80
N GLN A 173 -12.71 2.79 -19.76
CA GLN A 173 -13.13 2.88 -21.16
C GLN A 173 -14.50 2.20 -21.35
N LYS A 174 -15.21 2.60 -22.42
CA LYS A 174 -16.45 1.95 -22.81
C LYS A 174 -16.15 0.70 -23.62
N PHE A 175 -16.65 -0.43 -23.15
CA PHE A 175 -16.53 -1.72 -23.83
C PHE A 175 -17.86 -2.12 -24.47
N SER A 176 -17.80 -2.91 -25.55
CA SER A 176 -18.99 -3.57 -26.07
C SER A 176 -19.48 -4.62 -25.06
N PRO A 177 -20.78 -4.99 -25.06
CA PRO A 177 -21.33 -5.96 -24.10
C PRO A 177 -20.61 -7.32 -24.10
N ASP A 178 -20.01 -7.71 -25.22
CA ASP A 178 -19.33 -8.99 -25.40
C ASP A 178 -17.82 -8.95 -25.19
N ASP A 179 -17.25 -7.77 -24.98
CA ASP A 179 -15.82 -7.59 -24.77
C ASP A 179 -15.35 -8.37 -23.53
N PRO A 180 -14.37 -9.28 -23.67
CA PRO A 180 -13.86 -10.07 -22.55
C PRO A 180 -13.26 -9.20 -21.43
N LEU A 181 -12.57 -8.10 -21.77
CA LEU A 181 -12.00 -7.19 -20.80
C LEU A 181 -13.10 -6.37 -20.10
N GLY A 182 -14.11 -5.93 -20.85
CA GLY A 182 -15.29 -5.27 -20.28
C GLY A 182 -16.01 -6.12 -19.23
N LYS A 183 -16.14 -7.44 -19.47
CA LYS A 183 -16.68 -8.40 -18.49
C LYS A 183 -15.80 -8.50 -17.25
N LEU A 184 -14.47 -8.56 -17.39
CA LEU A 184 -13.53 -8.60 -16.26
C LEU A 184 -13.59 -7.32 -15.42
N CYS A 185 -13.63 -6.15 -16.06
CA CYS A 185 -13.71 -4.84 -15.41
C CYS A 185 -14.92 -4.69 -14.48
N ASN A 186 -16.02 -5.41 -14.71
CA ASN A 186 -17.22 -5.34 -13.88
C ASN A 186 -17.15 -6.19 -12.61
N HIS A 187 -16.29 -7.20 -12.57
CA HIS A 187 -16.28 -8.21 -11.50
C HIS A 187 -14.96 -8.32 -10.75
N SER A 188 -13.87 -7.86 -11.36
CA SER A 188 -12.52 -8.05 -10.84
C SER A 188 -11.80 -6.73 -10.69
N TYR A 189 -10.98 -6.63 -9.66
CA TYR A 189 -9.93 -5.63 -9.64
C TYR A 189 -8.93 -5.97 -10.75
N THR A 190 -8.73 -5.05 -11.67
CA THR A 190 -7.74 -5.15 -12.74
C THR A 190 -6.60 -4.19 -12.45
N TRP A 191 -5.41 -4.61 -12.83
CA TRP A 191 -4.21 -3.82 -12.67
C TRP A 191 -3.67 -3.48 -14.05
N ASP A 192 -3.56 -2.19 -14.33
CA ASP A 192 -3.12 -1.72 -15.63
C ASP A 192 -1.59 -1.76 -15.72
N ILE A 193 -1.09 -2.37 -16.79
CA ILE A 193 0.33 -2.40 -17.14
C ILE A 193 0.61 -1.20 -18.04
N TYR A 194 1.50 -0.33 -17.60
CA TYR A 194 1.90 0.88 -18.33
C TYR A 194 3.37 0.77 -18.70
N ASN A 195 3.66 0.56 -19.99
CA ASN A 195 5.01 0.28 -20.49
C ASN A 195 6.02 1.43 -20.32
N ASP A 196 5.62 2.54 -19.71
CA ASP A 196 6.47 3.66 -19.35
C ASP A 196 6.71 3.77 -17.84
N TYR A 197 6.36 2.73 -17.08
CA TYR A 197 6.70 2.64 -15.66
C TYR A 197 8.19 2.37 -15.51
N ASP A 198 8.84 3.25 -14.77
CA ASP A 198 10.22 3.08 -14.33
C ASP A 198 10.31 2.99 -12.82
N ILE A 199 11.36 2.34 -12.33
CA ILE A 199 11.63 2.17 -10.90
C ILE A 199 12.50 3.33 -10.42
N PHE A 200 12.08 3.97 -9.33
CA PHE A 200 12.79 5.10 -8.73
C PHE A 200 13.14 4.79 -7.28
N LYS A 201 14.33 5.24 -6.87
CA LYS A 201 14.71 5.37 -5.47
C LYS A 201 14.35 6.76 -4.97
N VAL A 202 13.68 6.84 -3.84
CA VAL A 202 13.30 8.09 -3.17
C VAL A 202 13.76 8.10 -1.72
N ASN A 203 14.05 9.28 -1.18
CA ASN A 203 14.38 9.44 0.23
C ASN A 203 13.13 9.64 1.10
N GLU A 204 13.34 9.78 2.41
CA GLU A 204 12.29 9.91 3.42
C GLU A 204 11.41 11.14 3.20
N TYR A 205 11.86 12.14 2.43
CA TYR A 205 11.08 13.33 2.10
C TYR A 205 10.30 13.20 0.79
N GLY A 206 10.43 12.08 0.07
CA GLY A 206 9.82 11.88 -1.25
C GLY A 206 10.63 12.49 -2.41
N ASN A 207 11.88 12.90 -2.16
CA ASN A 207 12.75 13.37 -3.22
C ASN A 207 13.30 12.17 -3.99
N ILE A 208 13.25 12.24 -5.32
CA ILE A 208 13.84 11.23 -6.20
C ILE A 208 15.36 11.36 -6.12
N ILE A 209 16.00 10.29 -5.67
CA ILE A 209 17.46 10.18 -5.55
C ILE A 209 18.05 9.59 -6.82
N GLN A 210 17.36 8.60 -7.41
CA GLN A 210 17.85 7.90 -8.59
C GLN A 210 16.69 7.29 -9.38
N GLN A 211 16.79 7.36 -10.70
CA GLN A 211 16.00 6.54 -11.63
C GLN A 211 16.80 5.26 -11.93
N LEU A 212 16.27 4.10 -11.53
CA LEU A 212 16.96 2.82 -11.59
C LEU A 212 16.74 2.09 -12.92
N THR A 213 15.61 2.34 -13.58
CA THR A 213 15.33 1.89 -14.94
C THR A 213 14.95 3.10 -15.80
N ASN A 214 15.28 3.05 -17.08
CA ASN A 214 14.91 4.10 -18.04
C ASN A 214 14.85 3.49 -19.44
N ASP A 215 13.74 2.81 -19.73
CA ASP A 215 13.50 2.20 -21.02
C ASP A 215 12.01 2.34 -21.41
N LYS A 216 11.59 1.63 -22.46
CA LYS A 216 10.22 1.68 -23.00
C LYS A 216 9.34 0.52 -22.53
N PHE A 217 9.80 -0.17 -21.50
CA PHE A 217 9.18 -1.37 -20.97
C PHE A 217 8.53 -1.07 -19.63
N TYR A 218 7.58 -1.91 -19.28
CA TYR A 218 7.08 -1.98 -17.93
C TYR A 218 8.23 -2.33 -16.98
N ASN A 219 8.44 -1.54 -15.94
CA ASN A 219 9.35 -1.86 -14.84
C ASN A 219 8.68 -1.49 -13.52
N ALA A 220 8.24 -2.49 -12.76
CA ALA A 220 7.58 -2.25 -11.48
C ALA A 220 7.64 -3.46 -10.55
N GLU A 221 6.77 -3.47 -9.52
CA GLU A 221 6.69 -4.55 -8.52
C GLU A 221 8.03 -4.84 -7.83
N ALA A 222 8.85 -3.80 -7.73
CA ALA A 222 10.19 -3.94 -7.22
C ALA A 222 10.14 -4.19 -5.72
N THR A 223 11.01 -5.07 -5.23
CA THR A 223 11.29 -5.24 -3.80
C THR A 223 12.77 -5.32 -3.56
N PHE A 224 13.19 -5.01 -2.34
CA PHE A 224 14.60 -4.89 -1.96
C PHE A 224 15.00 -5.99 -0.99
N SER A 225 16.15 -6.61 -1.23
CA SER A 225 16.73 -7.63 -0.34
C SER A 225 17.69 -7.00 0.67
N PRO A 226 17.94 -7.66 1.83
CA PRO A 226 18.94 -7.21 2.79
C PRO A 226 20.37 -7.12 2.24
N ASP A 227 20.72 -7.91 1.22
CA ASP A 227 22.04 -7.92 0.55
C ASP A 227 22.13 -6.91 -0.62
N ALA A 228 21.24 -5.93 -0.66
CA ALA A 228 21.25 -4.84 -1.63
C ALA A 228 21.00 -5.25 -3.09
N LYS A 229 20.10 -6.23 -3.28
CA LYS A 229 19.52 -6.57 -4.57
C LYS A 229 18.09 -6.06 -4.67
N ILE A 230 17.68 -5.83 -5.91
CA ILE A 230 16.30 -5.54 -6.26
C ILE A 230 15.82 -6.66 -7.16
N VAL A 231 14.63 -7.20 -6.88
CA VAL A 231 13.86 -8.03 -7.81
C VAL A 231 12.69 -7.20 -8.31
N PHE A 232 12.35 -7.29 -9.58
CA PHE A 232 11.28 -6.51 -10.20
C PHE A 232 10.66 -7.25 -11.38
N THR A 233 9.45 -6.85 -11.77
CA THR A 233 8.76 -7.36 -12.96
C THR A 233 9.05 -6.46 -14.16
N SER A 234 9.31 -7.06 -15.33
CA SER A 234 9.40 -6.31 -16.58
C SER A 234 8.87 -7.08 -17.79
N ASP A 235 8.29 -6.36 -18.76
CA ASP A 235 7.81 -6.92 -20.04
C ASP A 235 8.86 -6.89 -21.17
N ARG A 236 10.13 -6.60 -20.84
CA ARG A 236 11.22 -6.43 -21.81
C ARG A 236 11.51 -7.65 -22.69
N SER A 237 11.11 -8.84 -22.26
CA SER A 237 11.21 -10.10 -23.01
C SER A 237 9.98 -10.37 -23.89
N GLY A 238 8.97 -9.50 -23.86
CA GLY A 238 7.68 -9.69 -24.54
C GLY A 238 6.59 -10.35 -23.67
N ASP A 239 6.93 -10.72 -22.43
CA ASP A 239 6.01 -11.19 -21.39
C ASP A 239 6.48 -10.63 -20.04
N LEU A 240 5.56 -10.55 -19.07
CA LEU A 240 5.87 -10.08 -17.72
C LEU A 240 6.69 -11.14 -16.97
N GLU A 241 7.98 -10.89 -16.87
CA GLU A 241 8.96 -11.79 -16.27
C GLU A 241 9.68 -11.12 -15.10
N LEU A 242 10.26 -11.92 -14.22
CA LEU A 242 11.09 -11.44 -13.12
C LEU A 242 12.52 -11.17 -13.56
N TYR A 243 13.04 -10.05 -13.07
CA TYR A 243 14.41 -9.61 -13.24
C TYR A 243 15.01 -9.23 -11.89
N THR A 244 16.33 -9.26 -11.81
CA THR A 244 17.08 -8.72 -10.68
C THR A 244 18.08 -7.67 -11.13
N MET A 245 18.44 -6.77 -10.23
CA MET A 245 19.53 -5.81 -10.41
C MET A 245 20.19 -5.50 -9.07
N ASN A 246 21.34 -4.82 -9.11
CA ASN A 246 21.96 -4.21 -7.94
C ASN A 246 21.13 -3.00 -7.47
N ALA A 247 21.30 -2.57 -6.22
CA ALA A 247 20.62 -1.40 -5.66
C ALA A 247 20.88 -0.07 -6.40
N ASP A 248 21.94 -0.01 -7.20
CA ASP A 248 22.31 1.14 -8.05
C ASP A 248 21.75 1.04 -9.47
N GLY A 249 20.94 0.02 -9.78
CA GLY A 249 20.35 -0.23 -11.10
C GLY A 249 21.23 -1.04 -12.07
N THR A 250 22.47 -1.38 -11.68
CA THR A 250 23.38 -2.12 -12.55
C THR A 250 23.16 -3.64 -12.50
N ASN A 251 23.79 -4.39 -13.41
CA ASN A 251 23.82 -5.86 -13.41
C ASN A 251 22.41 -6.49 -13.49
N VAL A 252 21.60 -5.99 -14.42
CA VAL A 252 20.25 -6.52 -14.67
C VAL A 252 20.33 -7.96 -15.19
N LYS A 253 19.56 -8.88 -14.62
CA LYS A 253 19.48 -10.30 -15.02
C LYS A 253 18.05 -10.82 -15.00
N GLN A 254 17.64 -11.52 -16.05
CA GLN A 254 16.35 -12.22 -16.10
C GLN A 254 16.39 -13.48 -15.23
N LEU A 255 15.31 -13.75 -14.49
CA LEU A 255 15.15 -14.92 -13.63
C LEU A 255 14.13 -15.94 -14.14
N THR A 256 13.07 -15.48 -14.80
CA THR A 256 12.00 -16.32 -15.34
C THR A 256 11.85 -16.10 -16.83
N ASN A 257 11.36 -17.11 -17.54
CA ASN A 257 11.20 -17.10 -19.00
C ASN A 257 10.08 -18.05 -19.48
N THR A 258 9.11 -18.33 -18.61
CA THR A 258 8.04 -19.29 -18.89
C THR A 258 6.75 -18.54 -19.11
N LEU A 259 6.08 -18.83 -20.23
CA LEU A 259 4.87 -18.12 -20.64
C LEU A 259 3.85 -17.94 -19.50
N GLY A 260 3.39 -16.70 -19.38
CA GLY A 260 2.40 -16.23 -18.44
C GLY A 260 3.04 -15.37 -17.34
N TYR A 261 2.22 -14.49 -16.76
CA TYR A 261 2.65 -13.51 -15.77
C TYR A 261 3.50 -14.12 -14.64
N ASP A 262 4.71 -13.58 -14.45
CA ASP A 262 5.56 -13.73 -13.29
C ASP A 262 5.83 -12.36 -12.66
N GLY A 263 5.32 -12.11 -11.45
CA GLY A 263 5.48 -10.80 -10.82
C GLY A 263 5.21 -10.76 -9.32
N GLY A 264 5.42 -9.59 -8.73
CA GLY A 264 5.18 -9.33 -7.31
C GLY A 264 6.08 -10.15 -6.40
N ALA A 265 7.36 -10.26 -6.77
CA ALA A 265 8.32 -11.08 -6.06
C ALA A 265 8.80 -10.42 -4.77
N PHE A 266 9.00 -11.22 -3.72
CA PHE A 266 9.58 -10.81 -2.44
C PHE A 266 10.75 -11.72 -2.09
N PHE A 267 11.82 -11.13 -1.55
CA PHE A 267 12.91 -11.88 -0.97
C PHE A 267 12.53 -12.53 0.36
N SER A 268 13.11 -13.69 0.65
CA SER A 268 13.17 -14.23 2.01
C SER A 268 14.00 -13.30 2.92
N ARG A 269 13.81 -13.42 4.23
CA ARG A 269 14.48 -12.56 5.24
C ARG A 269 16.01 -12.59 5.15
N ASP A 270 16.59 -13.69 4.71
CA ASP A 270 18.04 -13.87 4.53
C ASP A 270 18.50 -13.53 3.09
N GLY A 271 17.60 -13.11 2.21
CA GLY A 271 17.88 -12.83 0.80
C GLY A 271 18.13 -14.06 -0.07
N SER A 272 18.13 -15.28 0.48
CA SER A 272 18.57 -16.48 -0.25
C SER A 272 17.54 -17.04 -1.24
N LYS A 273 16.27 -16.62 -1.13
CA LYS A 273 15.16 -17.10 -1.96
C LYS A 273 14.24 -15.94 -2.32
N ILE A 274 13.41 -16.17 -3.33
CA ILE A 274 12.27 -15.33 -3.66
C ILE A 274 10.99 -16.15 -3.65
N VAL A 275 9.87 -15.49 -3.33
CA VAL A 275 8.51 -15.97 -3.56
C VAL A 275 7.82 -14.99 -4.49
N TRP A 276 6.99 -15.46 -5.42
CA TRP A 276 6.34 -14.60 -6.39
C TRP A 276 4.98 -15.14 -6.80
N ARG A 277 4.23 -14.32 -7.55
CA ARG A 277 2.94 -14.70 -8.14
C ARG A 277 3.20 -15.15 -9.57
N ALA A 278 2.61 -16.29 -9.93
CA ALA A 278 2.72 -16.84 -11.27
C ALA A 278 1.32 -17.15 -11.83
N SER A 279 1.11 -16.85 -13.11
CA SER A 279 0.00 -17.35 -13.91
C SER A 279 0.57 -18.16 -15.06
N ARG A 280 -0.02 -19.32 -15.34
CA ARG A 280 0.41 -20.22 -16.42
C ARG A 280 -0.80 -20.49 -17.33
N PRO A 281 -0.96 -19.73 -18.42
CA PRO A 281 -2.09 -19.92 -19.32
C PRO A 281 -1.99 -21.27 -20.02
N ASN A 282 -3.14 -21.90 -20.25
CA ASN A 282 -3.20 -23.10 -21.07
C ASN A 282 -3.25 -22.67 -22.54
N THR A 283 -2.13 -22.80 -23.25
CA THR A 283 -2.08 -22.57 -24.70
C THR A 283 -2.20 -23.91 -25.41
N THR A 284 -3.44 -24.34 -25.64
CA THR A 284 -3.76 -25.42 -26.59
C THR A 284 -3.60 -24.98 -28.02
#